data_AF-A0A2V5LKP5-F1
#
_entry.id   AF-A0A2V5LKP5-F1
#
_cell.length_a   1.000
_cell.length_b   1.000
_cell.length_c   1.000
_cell.angle_alpha   90.00
_cell.angle_beta   90.00
_cell.angle_gamma   90.00
#
_symmetry.space_group_name_H-M   'P 1'
#
loop_
_entity.id
_entity.type
_entity.pdbx_description
1 polymer ?
#
loop_
_entity_poly.entity_id
_entity_poly.type
_entity_poly.pdbx_seq_one_letter_code
_entity_poly.pdbx_strand_id
1 'polypeptide(L)'
;MGLLSGFAKINDFGVKVLEAGVAPPILISIDERRRTTVPKRKQAPIAPSTPQQQRITEALEKVITAINQADLSEKEKNAAKSSLRKLLGSKAAAKVLGAGAQSLVAKHFKE
;
A
#
# COMPACT_ATOMS: atom_id res chain seq x y z
N MET A 1 -17.62 34.52 20.39
CA MET A 1 -18.37 33.23 20.38
C MET A 1 -17.76 32.38 19.27
N GLY A 2 -16.77 31.55 19.59
CA GLY A 2 -15.97 30.83 18.61
C GLY A 2 -16.69 29.59 18.05
N LEU A 3 -16.74 29.47 16.73
CA LEU A 3 -17.28 28.29 16.04
C LEU A 3 -16.34 27.10 16.29
N LEU A 4 -16.78 26.10 17.06
CA LEU A 4 -16.04 24.85 17.25
C LEU A 4 -16.33 23.92 16.07
N SER A 5 -15.42 23.90 15.10
CA SER A 5 -15.45 23.02 13.93
C SER A 5 -14.67 21.73 14.21
N GLY A 6 -15.29 20.57 13.95
CA GLY A 6 -14.63 19.25 14.00
C GLY A 6 -14.71 18.55 12.65
N PHE A 7 -13.75 17.67 12.34
CA PHE A 7 -13.68 16.95 11.06
C PHE A 7 -13.99 15.47 11.27
N ALA A 8 -14.99 14.95 10.56
CA ALA A 8 -15.25 13.52 10.45
C ALA A 8 -14.96 13.06 9.03
N LYS A 9 -14.29 11.91 8.88
CA LYS A 9 -13.99 11.34 7.56
C LYS A 9 -14.90 10.14 7.33
N ILE A 10 -15.73 10.23 6.28
CA ILE A 10 -16.54 9.12 5.79
C ILE A 10 -15.73 8.39 4.72
N ASN A 11 -15.58 7.07 4.87
CA ASN A 11 -14.97 6.21 3.87
C ASN A 11 -15.80 4.94 3.68
N ASP A 12 -15.39 4.10 2.74
CA ASP A 12 -16.05 2.83 2.40
C ASP A 12 -16.15 1.83 3.58
N PHE A 13 -15.49 2.12 4.71
CA PHE A 13 -15.50 1.30 5.93
C PHE A 13 -16.35 1.90 7.07
N GLY A 14 -16.96 3.07 6.86
CA GLY A 14 -17.81 3.77 7.82
C GLY A 14 -17.35 5.20 8.12
N VAL A 15 -17.87 5.77 9.20
CA VAL A 15 -17.51 7.12 9.66
C VAL A 15 -16.43 7.00 10.73
N LYS A 16 -15.28 7.65 10.53
CA LYS A 16 -14.23 7.78 11.55
C LYS A 16 -14.19 9.22 12.05
N VAL A 17 -14.55 9.42 13.31
CA VAL A 17 -14.38 10.69 14.02
C VAL A 17 -12.90 10.83 14.35
N LEU A 18 -12.29 11.95 13.94
CA LEU A 18 -10.93 12.30 14.31
C LEU A 18 -11.06 13.29 15.45
N GLU A 19 -10.75 12.85 16.68
CA GLU A 19 -10.96 13.62 17.90
C GLU A 19 -10.39 15.04 17.82
N ALA A 20 -11.22 16.00 18.23
CA ALA A 20 -10.78 17.19 18.93
C ALA A 20 -11.24 17.00 20.39
N GLY A 21 -10.35 17.24 21.36
CA GLY A 21 -10.48 16.89 22.78
C GLY A 21 -11.56 17.63 23.59
N VAL A 22 -12.80 17.62 23.10
CA VAL A 22 -14.01 18.07 23.80
C VAL A 22 -15.12 17.06 23.52
N ALA A 23 -15.93 16.74 24.52
CA ALA A 23 -17.08 15.85 24.38
C ALA A 23 -17.94 16.30 23.17
N PRO A 24 -18.21 15.43 22.19
CA PRO A 24 -18.93 15.82 21.00
C PRO A 24 -20.36 16.21 21.37
N PRO A 25 -20.87 17.38 20.92
CA PRO A 25 -22.22 17.84 21.24
C PRO A 25 -23.31 16.93 20.65
N ILE A 26 -22.94 16.03 19.73
CA ILE A 26 -23.82 15.04 19.09
C ILE A 26 -23.20 13.66 19.25
N LEU A 27 -23.90 12.76 19.93
CA LEU A 27 -23.55 11.34 20.05
C LEU A 27 -24.09 10.57 18.83
N ILE A 28 -23.19 10.09 17.98
CA ILE A 28 -23.53 9.19 16.88
C ILE A 28 -23.20 7.76 17.32
N SER A 29 -24.22 7.01 17.74
CA SER A 29 -24.10 5.58 18.05
C SER A 29 -24.44 4.75 16.82
N ILE A 30 -23.56 3.82 16.45
CA ILE A 30 -23.80 2.88 15.35
C ILE A 30 -24.48 1.64 15.93
N ASP A 31 -25.73 1.38 15.51
CA ASP A 31 -26.43 0.14 15.86
C ASP A 31 -25.78 -1.05 15.12
N GLU A 32 -24.90 -1.77 15.82
CA GLU A 32 -24.18 -2.91 15.26
C GLU A 32 -25.11 -4.04 14.81
N ARG A 33 -26.36 -4.11 15.31
CA ARG A 33 -27.34 -5.13 14.91
C ARG A 33 -27.86 -4.92 13.49
N ARG A 34 -27.74 -3.70 12.95
CA ARG A 34 -28.13 -3.35 11.58
C ARG A 34 -26.95 -3.36 10.61
N ARG A 35 -25.77 -3.79 11.06
CA ARG A 35 -24.59 -3.88 10.20
C ARG A 35 -24.81 -4.99 9.19
N THR A 36 -25.17 -4.63 7.96
CA THR A 36 -25.13 -5.55 6.83
C THR A 36 -23.66 -5.94 6.64
N THR A 37 -23.36 -7.24 6.77
CA THR A 37 -22.04 -7.77 6.43
C THR A 37 -21.85 -7.57 4.94
N VAL A 38 -21.17 -6.49 4.55
CA VAL A 38 -20.66 -6.34 3.19
C VAL A 38 -19.70 -7.51 3.00
N PRO A 39 -20.00 -8.50 2.13
CA PRO A 39 -19.04 -9.56 1.85
C PRO A 39 -17.75 -8.87 1.40
N LYS A 40 -16.62 -9.21 2.04
CA LYS A 40 -15.29 -8.73 1.65
C LYS A 40 -15.26 -8.68 0.14
N ARG A 41 -15.24 -7.47 -0.43
CA ARG A 41 -15.20 -7.25 -1.87
C ARG A 41 -14.08 -8.14 -2.38
N LYS A 42 -14.42 -9.22 -3.09
CA LYS A 42 -13.41 -10.03 -3.78
C LYS A 42 -12.59 -9.01 -4.53
N GLN A 43 -11.30 -8.92 -4.21
CA GLN A 43 -10.38 -8.09 -4.97
C GLN A 43 -10.71 -8.32 -6.43
N ALA A 44 -11.08 -7.25 -7.14
CA ALA A 44 -11.37 -7.34 -8.56
C ALA A 44 -10.20 -8.13 -9.19
N PRO A 45 -10.47 -9.11 -10.06
CA PRO A 45 -9.42 -9.91 -10.68
C PRO A 45 -8.32 -8.96 -11.14
N ILE A 46 -7.13 -9.11 -10.56
CA ILE A 46 -5.99 -8.29 -10.94
C ILE A 46 -5.87 -8.50 -12.44
N ALA A 47 -6.06 -7.44 -13.21
CA ALA A 47 -5.96 -7.53 -14.66
C ALA A 47 -4.62 -8.21 -14.98
N PRO A 48 -4.61 -9.26 -15.82
CA PRO A 48 -3.38 -9.98 -16.11
C PRO A 48 -2.32 -8.98 -16.58
N SER A 49 -1.13 -9.05 -15.96
CA SER A 49 -0.02 -8.19 -16.30
C SER A 49 0.22 -8.21 -17.81
N THR A 50 0.44 -7.05 -18.41
CA THR A 50 0.74 -7.00 -19.85
C THR A 50 2.06 -7.76 -20.12
N PRO A 51 2.27 -8.28 -21.35
CA PRO A 51 3.53 -8.94 -21.69
C PRO A 51 4.76 -8.05 -21.44
N GLN A 52 4.61 -6.74 -21.62
CA GLN A 52 5.64 -5.76 -21.31
C GLN A 52 5.91 -5.66 -19.80
N GLN A 53 4.86 -5.62 -18.97
CA GLN A 53 5.00 -5.62 -17.52
C GLN A 53 5.72 -6.87 -17.02
N GLN A 54 5.38 -8.04 -17.55
CA GLN A 54 6.06 -9.30 -17.21
C GLN A 54 7.56 -9.25 -17.54
N ARG A 55 7.93 -8.80 -18.74
CA ARG A 55 9.34 -8.66 -19.14
C ARG A 55 10.11 -7.71 -18.22
N ILE A 56 9.52 -6.57 -17.84
CA ILE A 56 10.16 -5.62 -16.93
C ILE A 56 10.26 -6.21 -15.53
N THR A 57 9.23 -6.92 -15.05
CA THR A 57 9.27 -7.62 -13.77
C THR A 57 10.37 -8.68 -13.72
N GLU A 58 10.52 -9.51 -14.75
CA GLU A 58 11.59 -10.50 -14.85
C GLU A 58 12.98 -9.84 -14.90
N ALA A 59 13.14 -8.74 -15.64
CA ALA A 59 14.40 -8.00 -15.68
C ALA A 59 14.77 -7.44 -14.30
N LEU A 60 13.80 -6.88 -13.58
CA LEU A 60 14.00 -6.40 -12.20
C LEU A 60 14.35 -7.53 -11.24
N GLU A 61 13.75 -8.70 -11.40
CA GLU A 61 14.09 -9.88 -10.59
C GLU A 61 15.55 -10.31 -10.80
N LYS A 62 16.04 -10.28 -12.04
CA LYS A 62 17.47 -10.52 -12.33
C LYS A 62 18.38 -9.48 -11.68
N VAL A 63 17.99 -8.20 -11.67
CA VAL A 63 18.74 -7.14 -10.98
C VAL A 63 18.82 -7.41 -9.47
N ILE A 64 17.72 -7.83 -8.84
CA ILE A 64 17.72 -8.18 -7.41
C ILE A 64 18.68 -9.34 -7.14
N THR A 65 18.66 -10.38 -7.97
CA THR A 65 19.59 -11.51 -7.85
C THR A 65 21.04 -11.08 -8.04
N ALA A 66 21.32 -10.23 -9.03
CA ALA A 66 22.66 -9.69 -9.26
C ALA A 66 23.17 -8.88 -8.07
N ILE A 67 22.32 -8.08 -7.41
CA ILE A 67 22.67 -7.35 -6.18
C ILE A 67 23.03 -8.34 -5.05
N ASN A 68 22.28 -9.44 -4.91
CA ASN A 68 22.57 -10.45 -3.90
C ASN A 68 23.91 -11.16 -4.13
N GLN A 69 24.22 -11.47 -5.39
CA GLN A 69 25.40 -12.20 -5.81
C GLN A 69 26.66 -11.32 -5.96
N ALA A 70 26.51 -9.99 -6.01
CA ALA A 70 27.63 -9.09 -6.13
C ALA A 70 28.63 -9.29 -4.98
N ASP A 71 29.92 -9.24 -5.30
CA ASP A 71 30.99 -9.31 -4.31
C ASP A 71 31.22 -7.93 -3.69
N LEU A 72 30.24 -7.48 -2.90
CA LEU A 72 30.19 -6.19 -2.22
C LEU A 72 29.89 -6.40 -0.73
N SER A 73 30.14 -5.38 0.08
CA SER A 73 29.79 -5.44 1.49
C SER A 73 28.27 -5.53 1.71
N GLU A 74 27.85 -6.17 2.80
CA GLU A 74 26.43 -6.27 3.15
C GLU A 74 25.77 -4.89 3.32
N LYS A 75 26.54 -3.88 3.77
CA LYS A 75 26.07 -2.50 3.88
C LYS A 75 25.67 -1.92 2.52
N GLU A 76 26.49 -2.14 1.49
CA GLU A 76 26.23 -1.67 0.12
C GLU A 76 25.06 -2.42 -0.52
N LYS A 77 25.00 -3.74 -0.35
CA LYS A 77 23.87 -4.56 -0.80
C LYS A 77 22.56 -4.08 -0.19
N ASN A 78 22.54 -3.80 1.11
CA ASN A 78 21.36 -3.32 1.81
C ASN A 78 20.96 -1.89 1.38
N ALA A 79 21.93 -1.02 1.10
CA ALA A 79 21.66 0.32 0.55
C ALA A 79 21.03 0.25 -0.85
N ALA A 80 21.55 -0.63 -1.72
CA ALA A 80 21.02 -0.87 -3.05
C ALA A 80 19.59 -1.43 -2.98
N LYS A 81 19.36 -2.45 -2.14
CA LYS A 81 18.02 -3.02 -1.88
C LYS A 81 17.05 -1.96 -1.35
N SER A 82 17.46 -1.13 -0.40
CA SER A 82 16.63 -0.07 0.16
C SER A 82 16.20 0.94 -0.90
N SER A 83 17.15 1.36 -1.75
CA SER A 83 16.86 2.27 -2.88
C SER A 83 15.90 1.63 -3.88
N LEU A 84 16.10 0.36 -4.21
CA LEU A 84 15.22 -0.37 -5.12
C LEU A 84 13.80 -0.55 -4.54
N ARG A 85 13.68 -0.85 -3.24
CA ARG A 85 12.39 -0.94 -2.54
C ARG A 85 11.64 0.39 -2.60
N LYS A 86 12.34 1.52 -2.39
CA LYS A 86 11.75 2.87 -2.52
C LYS A 86 11.27 3.14 -3.94
N LEU A 87 12.05 2.77 -4.95
CA LEU A 87 11.67 2.92 -6.35
C LEU A 87 10.43 2.10 -6.69
N LEU A 88 10.36 0.83 -6.26
CA LEU A 88 9.21 -0.05 -6.48
C LEU A 88 7.97 0.40 -5.70
N GLY A 89 8.13 1.04 -4.55
CA GLY A 89 7.05 1.66 -3.78
C GLY A 89 6.54 2.99 -4.35
N SER A 90 7.18 3.53 -5.39
CA SER A 90 6.79 4.81 -5.97
C SER A 90 5.53 4.71 -6.84
N LYS A 91 4.83 5.84 -6.99
CA LYS A 91 3.67 5.96 -7.89
C LYS A 91 4.04 5.70 -9.36
N ALA A 92 5.28 5.98 -9.75
CA ALA A 92 5.78 5.71 -11.10
C ALA A 92 5.89 4.20 -11.37
N ALA A 93 6.46 3.45 -10.41
CA ALA A 93 6.54 1.99 -10.52
C ALA A 93 5.15 1.35 -10.56
N ALA A 94 4.20 1.82 -9.76
CA ALA A 94 2.81 1.35 -9.82
C ALA A 94 2.15 1.60 -11.19
N LYS A 95 2.47 2.71 -11.87
CA LYS A 95 1.98 2.98 -13.23
C LYS A 95 2.59 2.07 -14.29
N VAL A 96 3.90 1.81 -14.20
CA VAL A 96 4.62 1.01 -15.20
C VAL A 96 4.36 -0.48 -15.02
N LEU A 97 4.49 -0.98 -13.79
CA LEU A 97 4.47 -2.41 -13.46
C LEU A 97 3.12 -2.91 -12.93
N GLY A 98 2.19 -2.01 -12.61
CA GLY A 98 0.93 -2.38 -11.98
C GLY A 98 1.15 -3.14 -10.68
N ALA A 99 0.45 -4.27 -10.53
CA ALA A 99 0.59 -5.18 -9.40
C ALA A 99 1.98 -5.85 -9.31
N GLY A 100 2.74 -5.90 -10.41
CA GLY A 100 4.08 -6.49 -10.45
C GLY A 100 5.08 -5.79 -9.53
N ALA A 101 4.96 -4.47 -9.33
CA ALA A 101 5.80 -3.73 -8.39
C ALA A 101 5.61 -4.21 -6.94
N GLN A 102 4.36 -4.34 -6.50
CA GLN A 102 4.05 -4.82 -5.15
C GLN A 102 4.44 -6.29 -4.98
N SER A 103 4.25 -7.12 -6.00
CA SER A 103 4.68 -8.52 -5.98
C SER A 103 6.19 -8.66 -5.77
N LEU A 104 7.01 -7.83 -6.47
CA LEU A 104 8.46 -7.83 -6.29
C LEU A 104 8.86 -7.42 -4.88
N VAL A 105 8.22 -6.38 -4.32
CA VAL A 105 8.46 -5.94 -2.94
C VAL A 105 8.14 -7.07 -1.95
N ALA A 106 6.97 -7.70 -2.09
CA ALA A 106 6.53 -8.77 -1.19
C ALA A 106 7.39 -10.04 -1.29
N LYS A 107 7.94 -10.34 -2.47
CA LYS A 107 8.76 -11.54 -2.70
C LYS A 107 10.18 -11.39 -2.18
N HIS A 108 10.79 -10.22 -2.37
CA HIS A 108 12.24 -10.02 -2.17
C HIS A 108 12.62 -9.10 -1.01
N PHE A 109 11.66 -8.39 -0.41
CA PHE A 109 11.92 -7.38 0.63
C PHE A 109 11.08 -7.59 1.89
N LYS A 110 10.87 -8.85 2.29
CA LYS A 110 10.33 -9.16 3.62
C LYS A 110 11.35 -8.71 4.68
N GLU A 111 10.85 -8.01 5.69
CA GLU A 111 11.61 -7.69 6.92
C GLU A 111 12.05 -8.95 7.65
#